data_AF-A0A7X9NMG9-F1
#
_entry.id   AF-A0A7X9NMG9-F1
#
_cell.length_a   1.000
_cell.length_b   1.000
_cell.length_c   1.000
_cell.angle_alpha   90.00
_cell.angle_beta   90.00
_cell.angle_gamma   90.00
#
_symmetry.space_group_name_H-M   'P 1'
#
loop_
_entity.id
_entity.type
_entity.pdbx_description
1 polymer ?
#
loop_
_entity_poly.entity_id
_entity_poly.type
_entity_poly.pdbx_seq_one_letter_code
_entity_poly.pdbx_strand_id
1 'polypeptide(L)'
;MNKGMNLPERLRFCFEATIFGKTDEETIDILRKLQTDDTIVSFGKIPVHDYATAALINLNVISYDENCTENTDYLLEVYTGFKKDYENGTLNL
;
A
#
# COMPACT_ATOMS: atom_id res chain seq x y z
N MET A 1 -16.06 3.75 -7.14
CA MET A 1 -16.19 2.32 -6.74
C MET A 1 -15.40 1.46 -7.72
N ASN A 2 -14.18 1.03 -7.37
CA ASN A 2 -13.45 0.01 -8.13
C ASN A 2 -14.14 -1.34 -7.91
N LYS A 3 -15.22 -1.60 -8.65
CA LYS A 3 -16.03 -2.83 -8.56
C LYS A 3 -15.31 -4.12 -9.01
N GLY A 4 -14.02 -4.06 -9.35
CA GLY A 4 -13.28 -5.18 -9.93
C GLY A 4 -12.42 -5.99 -8.96
N MET A 5 -11.85 -5.37 -7.91
CA MET A 5 -10.85 -6.03 -7.08
C MET A 5 -11.45 -6.60 -5.78
N ASN A 6 -11.25 -7.89 -5.54
CA ASN A 6 -11.49 -8.51 -4.24
C ASN A 6 -10.46 -8.02 -3.21
N LEU A 7 -10.62 -8.42 -1.94
CA LEU A 7 -9.73 -7.94 -0.87
C LEU A 7 -8.26 -8.33 -1.11
N PRO A 8 -7.92 -9.61 -1.38
CA PRO A 8 -6.56 -9.99 -1.74
C PRO A 8 -5.95 -9.18 -2.89
N GLU A 9 -6.72 -8.91 -3.94
CA GLU A 9 -6.26 -8.13 -5.10
C GLU A 9 -5.94 -6.68 -4.72
N ARG A 10 -6.76 -6.03 -3.89
CA ARG A 10 -6.50 -4.68 -3.39
C ARG A 10 -5.20 -4.61 -2.59
N LEU A 11 -4.99 -5.57 -1.69
CA LEU A 11 -3.78 -5.63 -0.86
C LEU A 11 -2.54 -5.90 -1.70
N ARG A 12 -2.64 -6.85 -2.63
CA ARG A 12 -1.58 -7.15 -3.60
C ARG A 12 -1.24 -5.92 -4.43
N PHE A 13 -2.26 -5.17 -4.87
CA PHE A 13 -2.06 -3.95 -5.64
C PHE A 13 -1.25 -2.90 -4.87
N CYS A 14 -1.64 -2.57 -3.62
CA CYS A 14 -0.89 -1.62 -2.79
C CYS A 14 0.55 -2.08 -2.58
N PHE A 15 0.73 -3.38 -2.34
CA PHE A 15 2.03 -3.99 -2.14
C PHE A 15 2.92 -3.88 -3.39
N GLU A 16 2.47 -4.41 -4.52
CA GLU A 16 3.25 -4.40 -5.78
C GLU A 16 3.52 -2.98 -6.27
N ALA A 17 2.56 -2.06 -6.15
CA ALA A 17 2.78 -0.65 -6.51
C ALA A 17 3.96 -0.08 -5.73
N THR A 18 4.04 -0.38 -4.43
CA THR A 18 5.11 0.08 -3.54
C THR A 18 6.44 -0.59 -3.86
N ILE A 19 6.47 -1.93 -3.94
CA ILE A 19 7.72 -2.68 -4.17
C ILE A 19 8.33 -2.35 -5.53
N PHE A 20 7.51 -2.25 -6.57
CA PHE A 20 7.98 -1.95 -7.92
C PHE A 20 8.10 -0.44 -8.20
N GLY A 21 7.77 0.43 -7.24
CA GLY A 21 7.86 1.88 -7.40
C GLY A 21 6.97 2.43 -8.53
N LYS A 22 5.76 1.88 -8.69
CA LYS A 22 4.83 2.29 -9.76
C LYS A 22 4.20 3.65 -9.44
N THR A 23 4.55 4.66 -10.23
CA THR A 23 4.06 6.04 -10.09
C THR A 23 3.29 6.54 -11.29
N ASP A 24 2.80 5.65 -12.15
CA ASP A 24 1.92 6.02 -13.26
C ASP A 24 0.55 6.53 -12.75
N GLU A 25 -0.11 7.35 -13.56
CA GLU A 25 -1.35 8.04 -13.18
C GLU A 25 -2.49 7.06 -12.83
N GLU A 26 -2.60 5.94 -13.55
CA GLU A 26 -3.59 4.91 -13.28
C GLU A 26 -3.35 4.25 -11.92
N THR A 27 -2.09 3.91 -11.61
CA THR A 27 -1.72 3.36 -10.31
C THR A 27 -2.06 4.32 -9.17
N ILE A 28 -1.70 5.60 -9.30
CA ILE A 28 -1.97 6.60 -8.27
C ILE A 28 -3.47 6.81 -8.08
N ASP A 29 -4.25 6.86 -9.15
CA ASP A 29 -5.71 7.00 -9.08
C ASP A 29 -6.38 5.81 -8.38
N ILE A 30 -5.90 4.59 -8.65
CA ILE A 30 -6.38 3.38 -7.95
C ILE A 30 -6.04 3.46 -6.45
N LEU A 31 -4.80 3.82 -6.09
CA LEU A 31 -4.41 3.96 -4.69
C LEU A 31 -5.25 5.01 -3.96
N ARG A 32 -5.48 6.17 -4.57
CA ARG A 32 -6.35 7.22 -3.99
C ARG A 32 -7.78 6.75 -3.79
N LYS A 33 -8.33 5.96 -4.72
CA LYS A 33 -9.65 5.34 -4.53
C LYS A 33 -9.67 4.40 -3.34
N LEU A 34 -8.58 3.64 -3.11
CA LEU A 34 -8.46 2.73 -1.98
C LEU A 34 -8.28 3.45 -0.63
N GLN A 35 -7.87 4.72 -0.60
CA GLN A 35 -7.86 5.52 0.64
C GLN A 35 -9.25 5.78 1.24
N THR A 36 -10.32 5.40 0.53
CA THR A 36 -11.71 5.46 1.04
C THR A 36 -12.27 4.07 1.37
N ASP A 37 -11.43 3.04 1.34
CA ASP A 37 -11.82 1.66 1.56
C ASP A 37 -11.66 1.25 3.04
N ASP A 38 -12.79 1.23 3.74
CA ASP A 38 -12.86 0.85 5.16
C ASP A 38 -12.94 -0.66 5.40
N THR A 39 -12.71 -1.49 4.36
CA THR A 39 -12.65 -2.94 4.54
C THR A 39 -11.48 -3.28 5.47
N ILE A 40 -11.79 -3.91 6.61
CA ILE A 40 -10.77 -4.32 7.58
C ILE A 40 -10.14 -5.64 7.13
N VAL A 41 -8.81 -5.67 7.05
CA VAL A 41 -8.04 -6.89 6.82
C VAL A 41 -8.06 -7.72 8.10
N SER A 42 -8.44 -9.01 7.97
CA SER A 42 -8.60 -9.89 9.12
C SER A 42 -7.29 -10.11 9.89
N PHE A 43 -6.18 -10.17 9.17
CA PHE A 43 -4.82 -10.18 9.70
C PHE A 43 -4.36 -8.75 10.01
N GLY A 44 -3.83 -8.51 11.20
CA GLY A 44 -3.40 -7.19 11.65
C GLY A 44 -4.53 -6.22 12.05
N LYS A 45 -5.78 -6.47 11.65
CA LYS A 45 -6.93 -5.57 11.90
C LYS A 45 -6.72 -4.16 11.33
N ILE A 46 -5.97 -4.07 10.25
CA ILE A 46 -5.65 -2.81 9.57
C ILE A 46 -6.64 -2.62 8.40
N PRO A 47 -7.26 -1.44 8.24
CA PRO A 47 -8.14 -1.14 7.11
C PRO A 47 -7.35 -0.98 5.79
N VAL A 48 -7.99 -1.28 4.66
CA VAL A 48 -7.37 -1.15 3.33
C VAL A 48 -6.88 0.28 3.05
N HIS A 49 -7.58 1.31 3.55
CA HIS A 49 -7.13 2.69 3.38
C HIS A 49 -5.74 2.97 3.98
N ASP A 50 -5.34 2.29 5.07
CA ASP A 50 -4.02 2.46 5.67
C ASP A 50 -2.93 1.86 4.78
N TYR A 51 -3.19 0.69 4.15
CA TYR A 51 -2.30 0.11 3.14
C TYR A 51 -2.11 1.06 1.95
N ALA A 52 -3.20 1.63 1.44
CA ALA A 52 -3.16 2.56 0.32
C ALA A 52 -2.40 3.85 0.69
N THR A 53 -2.61 4.36 1.90
CA THR A 53 -1.95 5.57 2.41
C THR A 53 -0.45 5.33 2.58
N ALA A 54 -0.04 4.22 3.19
CA ALA A 54 1.37 3.85 3.32
C ALA A 54 2.05 3.62 1.96
N ALA A 55 1.33 3.09 0.97
CA ALA A 55 1.84 2.96 -0.40
C ALA A 55 2.09 4.33 -1.04
N LEU A 56 1.13 5.25 -0.94
CA LEU A 56 1.26 6.61 -1.49
C LEU A 56 2.39 7.41 -0.82
N ILE A 57 2.62 7.21 0.48
CA ILE A 57 3.77 7.81 1.20
C ILE A 57 5.09 7.22 0.68
N ASN A 58 5.22 5.89 0.57
CA ASN A 58 6.43 5.27 0.03
C ASN A 58 6.74 5.71 -1.41
N LEU A 59 5.70 5.96 -2.20
CA LEU A 59 5.81 6.47 -3.57
C LEU A 59 6.05 7.98 -3.64
N ASN A 60 6.20 8.66 -2.49
CA ASN A 60 6.37 10.11 -2.37
C ASN A 60 5.23 10.94 -3.02
N VAL A 61 4.01 10.40 -3.05
CA VAL A 61 2.83 11.06 -3.63
C VAL A 61 2.13 11.96 -2.61
N ILE A 62 2.17 11.59 -1.33
CA ILE A 62 1.61 12.36 -0.21
C ILE A 62 2.63 12.44 0.93
N SER A 63 2.47 13.42 1.82
CA SER A 63 3.35 13.59 2.99
C SER A 63 2.98 12.62 4.11
N TYR A 64 4.01 12.08 4.77
CA TYR A 64 3.86 11.27 5.98
C TYR A 64 3.27 12.08 7.15
N ASP A 65 3.72 13.33 7.35
CA ASP A 65 3.34 14.14 8.51
C ASP A 65 1.83 14.40 8.61
N GLU A 66 1.14 14.40 7.47
CA GLU A 66 -0.30 14.63 7.38
C GLU A 66 -1.12 13.33 7.56
N ASN A 67 -0.47 12.16 7.54
CA ASN A 67 -1.11 10.86 7.43
C ASN A 67 -0.54 9.82 8.43
N CYS A 68 0.20 10.28 9.45
CA CYS A 68 0.87 9.44 10.42
C CYS A 68 -0.15 8.77 11.36
N THR A 69 -0.14 7.44 11.37
CA THR A 69 -0.86 6.58 12.33
C THR A 69 0.02 5.39 12.69
N GLU A 70 -0.26 4.70 13.81
CA GLU A 70 0.47 3.47 14.18
C GLU A 70 0.41 2.39 13.08
N ASN A 71 -0.74 2.28 12.40
CA ASN A 71 -0.90 1.35 11.28
C ASN A 71 -0.04 1.76 10.10
N THR A 72 -0.01 3.06 9.77
CA THR A 72 0.81 3.60 8.69
C THR A 72 2.29 3.36 8.98
N ASP A 73 2.78 3.61 10.20
CA ASP A 73 4.16 3.36 10.61
C ASP A 73 4.57 1.90 10.41
N TYR A 74 3.75 0.98 10.93
CA TYR A 74 3.96 -0.45 10.76
C TYR A 74 4.02 -0.84 9.27
N LEU A 75 3.09 -0.33 8.46
CA LEU A 75 3.04 -0.65 7.04
C LEU A 75 4.23 -0.07 6.26
N LEU A 76 4.73 1.11 6.62
CA LEU A 76 5.94 1.68 6.04
C LEU A 76 7.16 0.80 6.32
N GLU A 77 7.29 0.29 7.55
CA GLU A 77 8.36 -0.65 7.92
C GLU A 77 8.25 -1.96 7.12
N VAL A 78 7.04 -2.52 7.04
CA VAL A 78 6.75 -3.74 6.27
C VAL A 78 7.13 -3.55 4.80
N TYR A 79 6.66 -2.48 4.16
CA TYR A 79 6.99 -2.21 2.75
C TYR A 79 8.49 -1.99 2.53
N THR A 80 9.16 -1.27 3.43
CA THR A 80 10.61 -1.07 3.37
C THR A 80 11.37 -2.39 3.47
N GLY A 81 10.95 -3.29 4.37
CA GLY A 81 11.52 -4.62 4.52
C GLY A 81 11.37 -5.45 3.26
N PHE A 82 10.13 -5.60 2.77
CA PHE A 82 9.86 -6.38 1.56
C PHE A 82 10.55 -5.82 0.31
N LYS A 83 10.67 -4.50 0.20
CA LYS A 83 11.38 -3.87 -0.93
C LYS A 83 12.85 -4.25 -0.92
N LYS A 84 13.50 -4.19 0.24
CA LYS A 84 14.90 -4.64 0.40
C LYS A 84 15.04 -6.13 0.07
N ASP A 85 14.13 -6.97 0.55
CA ASP A 85 14.18 -8.41 0.26
C ASP A 85 14.00 -8.72 -1.22
N TYR A 86 13.15 -7.96 -1.93
CA TYR A 86 12.97 -8.04 -3.37
C TYR A 86 14.22 -7.58 -4.13
N GLU A 87 14.76 -6.42 -3.78
CA GLU A 87 16.00 -5.87 -4.38
C GLU A 87 17.21 -6.80 -4.17
N ASN A 88 17.24 -7.54 -3.07
CA ASN A 88 18.27 -8.55 -2.78
C ASN A 88 17.98 -9.93 -3.39
N GLY A 89 16.88 -10.10 -4.13
CA GLY A 89 16.48 -11.37 -4.76
C GLY A 89 16.05 -12.47 -3.76
N THR A 90 15.80 -12.11 -2.50
CA THR A 90 15.31 -13.04 -1.47
C THR A 90 13.80 -13.26 -1.58
N LEU A 91 13.07 -12.21 -1.98
CA LEU A 91 11.64 -12.26 -2.25
C LEU A 91 11.38 -12.38 -3.75
N ASN A 92 10.59 -13.38 -4.15
CA ASN A 92 10.03 -13.51 -5.50
C ASN A 92 8.52 -13.24 -5.45
N LEU A 93 8.06 -12.30 -6.27
CA LEU A 93 6.67 -11.81 -6.34
C LEU A 93 5.98 -12.20 -7.65
#